data_AF-A0ABD4RX32-F1
#
_entry.id   AF-A0ABD4RX32-F1
#
_cell.length_a   1.000
_cell.length_b   1.000
_cell.length_c   1.000
_cell.angle_alpha   90.00
_cell.angle_beta   90.00
_cell.angle_gamma   90.00
#
_symmetry.space_group_name_H-M   'P 1'
#
loop_
_entity.id
_entity.type
_entity.pdbx_description
1 polymer ?
#
loop_
_entity_poly.entity_id
_entity_poly.type
_entity_poly.pdbx_seq_one_letter_code
_entity_poly.pdbx_strand_id
1 'polypeptide(L)'
;MLNEDVVKKLKNVPINTSNEIEKVNTNIETAKTELNTKIDQLIAGGSNVASTQRVTINDWVDDTENGFKATVTHNLLTQRIVVNIIDVTTKENVVTNFKIIDDNSIEIRSEVKVELNVYVINGNAETHFINATVDDNRVSEMTTYSSKKIADSISSIQLIDTSISITDANDRFTSDKLDGVLEEIMVEISGQRSRGITIANNLIDMI
;
A
#
# COMPACT_ATOMS: atom_id res chain seq x y z
N MET A 1 -36.23 17.34 -64.37
CA MET A 1 -35.66 15.98 -64.47
C MET A 1 -34.18 16.12 -64.79
N LEU A 2 -33.29 15.45 -64.07
CA LEU A 2 -31.85 15.52 -64.36
C LEU A 2 -31.55 14.77 -65.66
N ASN A 3 -30.68 15.35 -66.50
CA ASN A 3 -30.20 14.75 -67.75
C ASN A 3 -29.51 13.39 -67.45
N GLU A 4 -29.78 12.35 -68.25
CA GLU A 4 -29.18 11.01 -68.13
C GLU A 4 -27.64 11.03 -68.11
N ASP A 5 -26.99 11.94 -68.84
CA ASP A 5 -25.54 12.09 -68.82
C ASP A 5 -25.04 12.62 -67.47
N VAL A 6 -25.83 13.48 -66.81
CA VAL A 6 -25.52 13.97 -65.46
C VAL A 6 -25.69 12.84 -64.44
N VAL A 7 -26.71 12.00 -64.59
CA VAL A 7 -26.92 10.82 -63.74
C VAL A 7 -25.79 9.80 -63.92
N LYS A 8 -25.32 9.57 -65.15
CA LYS A 8 -24.17 8.70 -65.44
C LYS A 8 -22.87 9.22 -64.83
N LYS A 9 -22.61 10.52 -64.91
CA LYS A 9 -21.43 11.14 -64.28
C LYS A 9 -21.46 11.04 -62.75
N LEU A 10 -22.64 11.18 -62.13
CA LEU A 10 -22.80 11.01 -60.68
C LEU A 10 -22.63 9.54 -60.23
N LYS A 11 -23.07 8.57 -61.05
CA LYS A 11 -22.84 7.13 -60.79
C LYS A 11 -21.39 6.68 -60.99
N ASN A 12 -20.60 7.46 -61.73
CA ASN A 12 -19.18 7.20 -62.00
C ASN A 12 -18.23 8.00 -61.09
N VAL A 13 -18.74 8.68 -60.05
CA VAL A 13 -17.86 9.19 -58.97
C VAL A 13 -17.16 7.97 -58.35
N PRO A 14 -15.82 7.87 -58.39
CA PRO A 14 -15.13 6.65 -57.99
C PRO A 14 -15.35 6.36 -56.50
N ILE A 15 -16.14 5.32 -56.20
CA ILE A 15 -16.27 4.73 -54.85
C ILE A 15 -14.89 4.31 -54.30
N ASN A 16 -13.93 4.06 -55.20
CA ASN A 16 -12.52 3.83 -54.90
C ASN A 16 -11.94 4.90 -53.95
N THR A 17 -12.24 6.19 -54.15
CA THR A 17 -11.62 7.26 -53.36
C THR A 17 -12.09 7.23 -51.91
N SER A 18 -13.37 6.91 -51.67
CA SER A 18 -13.91 6.76 -50.32
C SER A 18 -13.31 5.55 -49.58
N ASN A 19 -13.15 4.42 -50.27
CA ASN A 19 -12.56 3.22 -49.68
C ASN A 19 -11.06 3.39 -49.38
N GLU A 20 -10.33 4.11 -50.24
CA GLU A 20 -8.92 4.44 -50.01
C GLU A 20 -8.75 5.42 -48.85
N ILE A 21 -9.62 6.42 -48.74
CA ILE A 21 -9.65 7.35 -47.58
C ILE A 21 -9.95 6.58 -46.29
N GLU A 22 -10.92 5.67 -46.30
CA GLU A 22 -11.28 4.86 -45.14
C GLU A 22 -10.10 4.00 -44.68
N LYS A 23 -9.41 3.34 -45.61
CA LYS A 23 -8.21 2.54 -45.31
C LYS A 23 -7.06 3.38 -44.75
N VAL A 24 -6.84 4.58 -45.30
CA VAL A 24 -5.82 5.52 -44.78
C VAL A 24 -6.17 5.96 -43.37
N ASN A 25 -7.43 6.31 -43.10
CA ASN A 25 -7.90 6.69 -41.77
C ASN A 25 -7.73 5.55 -40.76
N THR A 26 -8.06 4.31 -41.14
CA THR A 26 -7.82 3.13 -40.29
C THR A 26 -6.34 3.00 -39.94
N ASN A 27 -5.44 3.09 -40.93
CA ASN A 27 -4.01 2.99 -40.70
C ASN A 27 -3.47 4.10 -39.78
N ILE A 28 -3.97 5.33 -39.92
CA ILE A 28 -3.59 6.47 -39.06
C ILE A 28 -4.01 6.21 -37.61
N GLU A 29 -5.25 5.77 -37.37
CA GLU A 29 -5.72 5.50 -36.01
C GLU A 29 -5.00 4.30 -35.37
N THR A 30 -4.66 3.27 -36.14
CA THR A 30 -3.81 2.17 -35.66
C THR A 30 -2.43 2.68 -35.26
N ALA A 31 -1.74 3.43 -36.12
CA ALA A 31 -0.41 3.96 -35.83
C ALA A 31 -0.41 4.92 -34.63
N LYS A 32 -1.44 5.75 -34.50
CA LYS A 32 -1.65 6.66 -33.37
C LYS A 32 -1.86 5.89 -32.07
N THR A 33 -2.64 4.82 -32.09
CA THR A 33 -2.86 3.95 -30.92
C THR A 33 -1.56 3.27 -30.47
N GLU A 34 -0.78 2.75 -31.41
CA GLU A 34 0.55 2.16 -31.13
C GLU A 34 1.52 3.19 -30.56
N LEU A 35 1.55 4.40 -31.12
CA LEU A 35 2.37 5.50 -30.62
C LEU A 35 1.97 5.93 -29.21
N ASN A 36 0.66 6.12 -28.96
CA ASN A 36 0.16 6.48 -27.63
C ASN A 36 0.50 5.39 -26.60
N THR A 37 0.34 4.12 -26.96
CA THR A 37 0.71 3.00 -26.07
C THR A 37 2.21 3.02 -25.74
N LYS A 38 3.07 3.31 -26.71
CA LYS A 38 4.52 3.48 -26.48
C LYS A 38 4.82 4.68 -25.59
N ILE A 39 4.12 5.81 -25.78
CA ILE A 39 4.25 7.00 -24.95
C ILE A 39 3.83 6.70 -23.50
N ASP A 40 2.69 6.05 -23.29
CA ASP A 40 2.20 5.69 -21.96
C ASP A 40 3.17 4.73 -21.26
N GLN A 41 3.72 3.75 -21.99
CA GLN A 41 4.78 2.89 -21.48
C GLN A 41 6.03 3.69 -21.08
N LEU A 42 6.47 4.66 -21.88
CA LEU A 42 7.63 5.49 -21.54
C LEU A 42 7.37 6.38 -20.32
N ILE A 43 6.17 6.95 -20.20
CA ILE A 43 5.77 7.79 -19.06
C ILE A 43 5.69 6.96 -17.76
N ALA A 44 5.15 5.74 -17.83
CA ALA A 44 5.04 4.84 -16.68
C ALA A 44 6.36 4.16 -16.26
N GLY A 45 7.49 4.50 -16.91
CA GLY A 45 8.78 3.87 -16.64
C GLY A 45 8.91 2.44 -17.22
N GLY A 46 8.22 2.14 -18.31
CA GLY A 46 8.21 0.84 -18.98
C GLY A 46 7.53 -0.25 -18.17
N SER A 47 7.07 -1.33 -18.83
CA SER A 47 6.59 -2.52 -18.12
C SER A 47 7.71 -3.20 -17.30
N ASN A 48 8.98 -2.92 -17.63
CA ASN A 48 10.13 -3.52 -16.97
C ASN A 48 10.57 -2.63 -15.81
N VAL A 49 10.21 -3.07 -14.60
CA VAL A 49 10.61 -2.41 -13.35
C VAL A 49 12.09 -2.67 -13.03
N ALA A 50 12.63 -3.80 -13.48
CA ALA A 50 14.01 -4.17 -13.25
C ALA A 50 14.55 -5.12 -14.33
N SER A 51 15.87 -5.21 -14.42
CA SER A 51 16.61 -6.15 -15.25
C SER A 51 17.77 -6.74 -14.44
N THR A 52 18.12 -7.98 -14.76
CA THR A 52 19.28 -8.66 -14.19
C THR A 52 20.11 -9.26 -15.30
N GLN A 53 21.40 -8.98 -15.29
CA GLN A 53 22.37 -9.60 -16.20
C GLN A 53 23.53 -10.18 -15.39
N ARG A 54 23.95 -11.39 -15.76
CA ARG A 54 25.19 -11.97 -15.28
C ARG A 54 26.33 -11.57 -16.21
N VAL A 55 27.39 -11.02 -15.64
CA VAL A 55 28.67 -10.76 -16.31
C VAL A 55 29.61 -11.90 -15.95
N THR A 56 30.17 -12.55 -16.96
CA THR A 56 31.13 -13.64 -16.85
C THR A 56 32.54 -13.15 -17.18
N ILE A 57 33.55 -13.96 -16.89
CA ILE A 57 34.96 -13.63 -17.18
C ILE A 57 35.20 -13.26 -18.66
N ASN A 58 34.43 -13.85 -19.59
CA ASN A 58 34.59 -13.62 -21.02
C ASN A 58 33.95 -12.31 -21.51
N ASP A 59 33.06 -11.70 -20.73
CA ASP A 59 32.37 -10.47 -21.10
C ASP A 59 33.25 -9.22 -20.86
N TRP A 60 34.36 -9.39 -20.15
CA TRP A 60 35.31 -8.33 -19.84
C TRP A 60 36.30 -8.08 -20.97
N VAL A 61 36.39 -6.81 -21.37
CA VAL A 61 37.36 -6.27 -22.32
C VAL A 61 38.39 -5.43 -21.56
N ASP A 62 39.66 -5.51 -21.99
CA ASP A 62 40.73 -4.71 -21.39
C ASP A 62 40.47 -3.21 -21.60
N ASP A 63 40.53 -2.45 -20.51
CA ASP A 63 40.50 -1.00 -20.50
C ASP A 63 41.88 -0.53 -20.05
N THR A 64 42.74 -0.23 -21.02
CA THR A 64 44.19 -0.03 -20.86
C THR A 64 44.58 0.97 -19.76
N GLU A 65 43.67 1.83 -19.33
CA GLU A 65 43.88 2.82 -18.26
C GLU A 65 43.13 2.49 -16.94
N ASN A 66 42.07 1.66 -16.96
CA ASN A 66 41.20 1.44 -15.78
C ASN A 66 40.93 -0.05 -15.47
N GLY A 67 41.77 -0.97 -15.95
CA GLY A 67 41.64 -2.41 -15.72
C GLY A 67 40.79 -3.08 -16.79
N PHE A 68 39.54 -3.42 -16.46
CA PHE A 68 38.61 -4.10 -17.36
C PHE A 68 37.25 -3.43 -17.36
N LYS A 69 36.56 -3.50 -18.49
CA LYS A 69 35.18 -3.03 -18.64
C LYS A 69 34.26 -4.08 -19.25
N ALA A 70 32.99 -4.02 -18.88
CA ALA A 70 31.94 -4.85 -19.44
C ALA A 70 30.69 -3.99 -19.72
N THR A 71 29.94 -4.36 -20.75
CA THR A 71 28.65 -3.72 -21.09
C THR A 71 27.50 -4.55 -20.55
N VAL A 72 26.58 -3.90 -19.86
CA VAL A 72 25.36 -4.48 -19.32
C VAL A 72 24.16 -3.86 -20.02
N THR A 73 23.37 -4.67 -20.71
CA THR A 73 22.15 -4.26 -21.40
C THR A 73 20.94 -4.57 -20.52
N HIS A 74 20.23 -3.53 -20.10
CA HIS A 74 19.09 -3.63 -19.20
C HIS A 74 17.73 -3.44 -19.87
N ASN A 75 17.65 -2.83 -21.06
CA ASN A 75 16.40 -2.64 -21.84
C ASN A 75 15.27 -1.96 -21.03
N LEU A 76 15.63 -0.95 -20.23
CA LEU A 76 14.65 -0.20 -19.40
C LEU A 76 14.17 1.09 -20.08
N LEU A 77 14.74 1.45 -21.24
CA LEU A 77 14.42 2.67 -21.99
C LEU A 77 14.50 3.94 -21.12
N THR A 78 15.46 3.99 -20.21
CA THR A 78 15.71 5.12 -19.31
C THR A 78 17.15 5.15 -18.81
N GLN A 79 17.66 6.35 -18.61
CA GLN A 79 18.94 6.60 -17.93
C GLN A 79 18.75 6.83 -16.43
N ARG A 80 17.51 7.02 -15.96
CA ARG A 80 17.21 7.14 -14.53
C ARG A 80 17.11 5.74 -13.94
N ILE A 81 18.23 5.24 -13.45
CA ILE A 81 18.37 3.87 -12.98
C ILE A 81 18.99 3.80 -11.58
N VAL A 82 18.70 2.72 -10.86
CA VAL A 82 19.43 2.30 -9.65
C VAL A 82 20.15 1.00 -9.97
N VAL A 83 21.45 0.94 -9.71
CA VAL A 83 22.28 -0.22 -10.03
C VAL A 83 22.80 -0.86 -8.74
N ASN A 84 22.66 -2.17 -8.62
CA ASN A 84 23.29 -2.97 -7.57
C ASN A 84 24.08 -4.11 -8.20
N ILE A 85 25.28 -4.38 -7.69
CA ILE A 85 26.20 -5.36 -8.24
C ILE A 85 26.66 -6.28 -7.11
N ILE A 86 26.59 -7.58 -7.34
CA ILE A 86 26.95 -8.61 -6.36
C ILE A 86 27.95 -9.57 -6.98
N ASP A 87 29.07 -9.80 -6.29
CA ASP A 87 30.04 -10.83 -6.65
C ASP A 87 29.39 -12.21 -6.57
N VAL A 88 29.49 -12.99 -7.64
CA VAL A 88 28.84 -14.30 -7.72
C VAL A 88 29.47 -15.30 -6.75
N THR A 89 30.76 -15.18 -6.46
CA THR A 89 31.52 -16.09 -5.60
C THR A 89 31.38 -15.70 -4.13
N THR A 90 31.73 -14.45 -3.78
CA THR A 90 31.75 -14.01 -2.36
C THR A 90 30.37 -13.64 -1.83
N LYS A 91 29.41 -13.36 -2.73
CA LYS A 91 28.07 -12.85 -2.40
C LYS A 91 28.09 -11.46 -1.75
N GLU A 92 29.22 -10.77 -1.78
CA GLU A 92 29.35 -9.41 -1.28
C GLU A 92 28.89 -8.41 -2.33
N ASN A 93 28.40 -7.26 -1.86
CA ASN A 93 28.15 -6.14 -2.74
C ASN A 93 29.49 -5.59 -3.25
N VAL A 94 29.58 -5.38 -4.57
CA VAL A 94 30.74 -4.76 -5.18
C VAL A 94 30.41 -3.31 -5.47
N VAL A 95 31.21 -2.39 -4.92
CA VAL A 95 31.12 -0.97 -5.26
C VAL A 95 31.89 -0.74 -6.55
N THR A 96 31.22 -0.99 -7.67
CA THR A 96 31.80 -0.87 -9.01
C THR A 96 31.44 0.50 -9.59
N ASN A 97 32.42 1.19 -10.18
CA ASN A 97 32.15 2.40 -10.96
C ASN A 97 31.39 2.02 -12.24
N PHE A 98 30.28 2.69 -12.53
CA PHE A 98 29.53 2.51 -13.76
C PHE A 98 29.30 3.82 -14.48
N LYS A 99 29.16 3.74 -15.80
CA LYS A 99 28.83 4.85 -16.68
C LYS A 99 27.61 4.48 -17.51
N ILE A 100 26.64 5.38 -17.59
CA ILE A 100 25.50 5.23 -18.50
C ILE A 100 25.98 5.46 -19.94
N ILE A 101 25.69 4.51 -20.83
CA ILE A 101 26.03 4.61 -22.27
C ILE A 101 24.86 5.21 -23.03
N ASP A 102 23.66 4.64 -22.82
CA ASP A 102 22.40 5.03 -23.45
C ASP A 102 21.22 4.61 -22.57
N ASP A 103 20.00 4.75 -23.10
CA ASP A 103 18.75 4.42 -22.38
C ASP A 103 18.58 2.93 -22.05
N ASN A 104 19.41 2.05 -22.59
CA ASN A 104 19.30 0.60 -22.44
C ASN A 104 20.57 -0.08 -21.92
N SER A 105 21.66 0.65 -21.77
CA SER A 105 22.96 0.05 -21.47
C SER A 105 23.82 0.88 -20.53
N ILE A 106 24.56 0.19 -19.68
CA ILE A 106 25.63 0.74 -18.84
C ILE A 106 26.96 0.04 -19.09
N GLU A 107 28.05 0.76 -18.86
CA GLU A 107 29.41 0.21 -18.74
C GLU A 107 29.75 0.07 -17.26
N ILE A 108 30.27 -1.08 -16.85
CA ILE A 108 30.85 -1.31 -15.51
C ILE A 108 32.36 -1.52 -15.63
N ARG A 109 33.13 -1.09 -14.61
CA ARG A 109 34.60 -1.23 -14.59
C ARG A 109 35.13 -1.93 -13.36
N SER A 110 36.09 -2.82 -13.53
CA SER A 110 36.72 -3.57 -12.45
C SER A 110 38.23 -3.67 -12.67
N GLU A 111 39.01 -3.68 -11.60
CA GLU A 111 40.46 -3.91 -11.66
C GLU A 111 40.81 -5.35 -12.06
N VAL A 112 39.89 -6.28 -11.83
CA VAL A 112 40.04 -7.71 -12.14
C VAL A 112 38.83 -8.24 -12.88
N LYS A 113 39.02 -9.26 -13.73
CA LYS A 113 37.91 -10.02 -14.29
C LYS A 113 37.25 -10.83 -13.19
N VAL A 114 35.96 -10.59 -12.97
CA VAL A 114 35.16 -11.22 -11.91
C VAL A 114 33.76 -11.51 -12.41
N GLU A 115 33.14 -12.58 -11.91
CA GLU A 115 31.75 -12.88 -12.23
C GLU A 115 30.81 -12.06 -11.33
N LEU A 116 29.89 -11.32 -11.95
CA LEU A 116 29.00 -10.38 -11.27
C LEU A 116 27.54 -10.64 -11.65
N ASN A 117 26.62 -10.47 -10.69
CA ASN A 117 25.22 -10.25 -10.98
C ASN A 117 24.94 -8.76 -10.91
N VAL A 118 24.47 -8.18 -12.01
CA VAL A 118 24.15 -6.76 -12.12
C VAL A 118 22.64 -6.61 -12.16
N TYR A 119 22.10 -5.91 -11.18
CA TYR A 119 20.69 -5.58 -11.04
C TYR A 119 20.51 -4.12 -11.40
N VAL A 120 19.66 -3.83 -12.39
CA VAL A 120 19.32 -2.48 -12.81
C VAL A 120 17.83 -2.27 -12.60
N ILE A 121 17.46 -1.29 -11.79
CA ILE A 121 16.08 -0.96 -11.46
C ILE A 121 15.70 0.34 -12.16
N ASN A 122 14.51 0.36 -12.75
CA ASN A 122 13.97 1.54 -13.40
C ASN A 122 13.58 2.59 -12.36
N GLY A 123 14.27 3.73 -12.37
CA GLY A 123 14.01 4.84 -11.44
C GLY A 123 12.80 5.70 -11.81
N ASN A 124 12.17 5.45 -12.96
CA ASN A 124 10.87 6.02 -13.34
C ASN A 124 9.70 5.10 -13.00
N ALA A 125 9.95 3.85 -12.58
CA ALA A 125 8.86 2.94 -12.23
C ALA A 125 8.02 3.57 -11.11
N GLU A 126 6.73 3.74 -11.36
CA GLU A 126 5.80 4.22 -10.34
C GLU A 126 5.73 3.22 -9.19
N THR A 127 6.40 3.55 -8.08
CA THR A 127 6.20 2.84 -6.82
C THR A 127 4.86 3.27 -6.25
N HIS A 128 3.78 2.62 -6.68
CA HIS A 128 2.49 2.80 -6.04
C HIS A 128 2.60 2.33 -4.59
N PHE A 129 2.24 3.20 -3.65
CA PHE A 129 1.90 2.73 -2.31
C PHE A 129 0.69 1.82 -2.45
N ILE A 130 0.87 0.53 -2.12
CA ILE A 130 -0.27 -0.36 -1.97
C ILE A 130 -1.04 0.15 -0.75
N ASN A 131 -2.11 0.89 -0.99
CA ASN A 131 -3.13 1.15 0.03
C ASN A 131 -3.86 -0.17 0.27
N ALA A 132 -3.24 -1.06 1.05
CA ALA A 132 -3.90 -2.23 1.56
C ALA A 132 -4.82 -1.77 2.69
N THR A 133 -6.12 -1.76 2.44
CA THR A 133 -7.10 -1.69 3.52
C THR A 133 -7.01 -3.01 4.27
N VAL A 134 -6.53 -2.99 5.51
CA VAL A 134 -6.66 -4.16 6.39
C VAL A 134 -8.16 -4.38 6.60
N ASP A 135 -8.68 -5.55 6.21
CA ASP A 135 -10.06 -5.93 6.48
C ASP A 135 -10.21 -6.17 7.99
N ASP A 136 -10.53 -5.08 8.70
CA ASP A 136 -10.62 -5.03 10.15
C ASP A 136 -11.84 -5.81 10.69
N ASN A 137 -12.72 -6.29 9.80
CA ASN A 137 -13.89 -7.09 10.15
C ASN A 137 -13.61 -8.59 10.22
N ARG A 138 -12.42 -9.06 9.79
CA ARG A 138 -12.07 -10.48 9.87
C ARG A 138 -11.41 -10.84 11.19
N VAL A 139 -11.93 -11.89 11.81
CA VAL A 139 -11.25 -12.59 12.90
C VAL A 139 -10.20 -13.50 12.27
N SER A 140 -8.93 -13.22 12.49
CA SER A 140 -7.85 -14.13 12.09
C SER A 140 -7.92 -15.40 12.96
N GLU A 141 -8.11 -16.55 12.31
CA GLU A 141 -8.25 -17.86 12.96
C GLU A 141 -6.92 -18.37 13.53
N MET A 142 -5.77 -17.90 12.99
CA MET A 142 -4.43 -18.38 13.38
C MET A 142 -3.65 -17.41 14.29
N THR A 143 -4.15 -16.20 14.55
CA THR A 143 -3.45 -15.24 15.42
C THR A 143 -4.17 -15.09 16.75
N THR A 144 -3.39 -14.99 17.83
CA THR A 144 -3.91 -14.74 19.19
C THR A 144 -4.63 -13.39 19.28
N TYR A 145 -4.17 -12.39 18.52
CA TYR A 145 -4.69 -11.03 18.51
C TYR A 145 -5.13 -10.61 17.11
N SER A 146 -6.28 -9.94 17.00
CA SER A 146 -6.73 -9.18 15.83
C SER A 146 -7.53 -7.97 16.30
N SER A 147 -7.62 -6.91 15.50
CA SER A 147 -8.37 -5.70 15.86
C SER A 147 -9.82 -6.03 16.23
N LYS A 148 -10.46 -6.95 15.49
CA LYS A 148 -11.80 -7.45 15.83
C LYS A 148 -11.85 -8.16 17.18
N LYS A 149 -10.91 -9.08 17.49
CA LYS A 149 -10.88 -9.75 18.81
C LYS A 149 -10.68 -8.74 19.95
N ILE A 150 -9.85 -7.72 19.72
CA ILE A 150 -9.59 -6.66 20.70
C ILE A 150 -10.83 -5.78 20.87
N ALA A 151 -11.48 -5.36 19.77
CA ALA A 151 -12.72 -4.56 19.80
C ALA A 151 -13.86 -5.31 20.49
N ASP A 152 -14.07 -6.59 20.15
CA ASP A 152 -15.06 -7.45 20.81
C ASP A 152 -14.74 -7.60 22.31
N SER A 153 -13.45 -7.76 22.67
CA SER A 153 -13.02 -7.83 24.09
C SER A 153 -13.26 -6.51 24.82
N ILE A 154 -12.89 -5.37 24.24
CA ILE A 154 -13.11 -4.03 24.82
C ILE A 154 -14.61 -3.78 24.99
N SER A 155 -15.41 -4.14 23.98
CA SER A 155 -16.87 -3.97 24.04
C SER A 155 -17.51 -4.85 25.11
N SER A 156 -16.84 -5.91 25.56
CA SER A 156 -17.27 -6.76 26.68
C SER A 156 -16.79 -6.27 28.05
N ILE A 157 -15.91 -5.27 28.10
CA ILE A 157 -15.51 -4.64 29.38
C ILE A 157 -16.66 -3.75 29.86
N GLN A 158 -17.42 -4.25 30.83
CA GLN A 158 -18.30 -3.40 31.64
C GLN A 158 -17.50 -2.79 32.80
N LEU A 159 -17.57 -1.47 32.94
CA LEU A 159 -17.22 -0.82 34.19
C LEU A 159 -18.33 -1.12 35.20
N ILE A 160 -18.04 -2.04 36.11
CA ILE A 160 -18.86 -2.28 37.30
C ILE A 160 -18.28 -1.35 38.37
N ASP A 161 -19.06 -0.38 38.86
CA ASP A 161 -18.71 0.33 40.09
C ASP A 161 -18.76 -0.70 41.24
N THR A 162 -17.62 -1.31 41.56
CA THR A 162 -17.58 -2.55 42.35
C THR A 162 -17.86 -2.36 43.83
N SER A 163 -17.88 -1.14 44.40
CA SER A 163 -18.28 -0.97 45.81
C SER A 163 -18.26 0.50 46.24
N ILE A 164 -19.39 0.99 46.77
CA ILE A 164 -19.39 2.09 47.73
C ILE A 164 -19.49 1.42 49.11
N SER A 165 -18.38 1.33 49.84
CA SER A 165 -18.39 0.87 51.24
C SER A 165 -18.61 2.06 52.18
N ILE A 166 -19.71 2.08 52.92
CA ILE A 166 -19.88 2.98 54.06
C ILE A 166 -19.56 2.18 55.32
N THR A 167 -18.37 2.37 55.85
CA THR A 167 -17.99 1.79 57.15
C THR A 167 -18.40 2.78 58.24
N ASP A 168 -19.43 2.46 59.03
CA ASP A 168 -19.64 3.13 60.33
C ASP A 168 -18.55 2.67 61.31
N ALA A 169 -18.19 3.49 62.29
CA ALA A 169 -17.10 3.25 63.25
C ALA A 169 -17.21 1.95 64.08
N ASN A 170 -18.32 1.20 63.94
CA ASN A 170 -18.62 -0.03 64.66
C ASN A 170 -18.98 -1.23 63.77
N ASP A 171 -18.74 -1.18 62.45
CA ASP A 171 -18.94 -2.29 61.49
C ASP A 171 -20.34 -2.96 61.51
N ARG A 172 -21.40 -2.19 61.78
CA ARG A 172 -22.77 -2.75 61.91
C ARG A 172 -23.51 -2.95 60.59
N PHE A 173 -22.96 -2.49 59.47
CA PHE A 173 -23.55 -2.63 58.14
C PHE A 173 -22.50 -3.22 57.20
N THR A 174 -22.81 -4.35 56.57
CA THR A 174 -21.90 -5.00 55.61
C THR A 174 -22.64 -5.24 54.30
N SER A 175 -22.60 -4.26 53.40
CA SER A 175 -23.09 -4.46 52.04
C SER A 175 -22.11 -3.85 51.03
N ASP A 176 -21.85 -4.60 49.97
CA ASP A 176 -20.99 -4.23 48.85
C ASP A 176 -21.77 -3.47 47.76
N LYS A 177 -23.08 -3.24 47.96
CA LYS A 177 -23.98 -2.57 47.00
C LYS A 177 -24.81 -1.49 47.69
N LEU A 178 -24.95 -0.34 47.03
CA LEU A 178 -25.72 0.80 47.54
C LEU A 178 -27.16 0.42 47.95
N ASP A 179 -27.83 -0.40 47.14
CA ASP A 179 -29.22 -0.80 47.40
C ASP A 179 -29.36 -1.63 48.69
N GLY A 180 -28.40 -2.51 48.98
CA GLY A 180 -28.41 -3.30 50.21
C GLY A 180 -28.18 -2.45 51.46
N VAL A 181 -27.26 -1.48 51.39
CA VAL A 181 -27.04 -0.51 52.47
C VAL A 181 -28.31 0.32 52.73
N LEU A 182 -28.96 0.81 51.67
CA LEU A 182 -30.19 1.62 51.80
C LEU A 182 -31.33 0.81 52.41
N GLU A 183 -31.47 -0.47 52.06
CA GLU A 183 -32.49 -1.36 52.61
C GLU A 183 -32.27 -1.60 54.12
N GLU A 184 -31.05 -1.93 54.55
CA GLU A 184 -30.75 -2.13 55.97
C GLU A 184 -30.99 -0.86 56.80
N ILE A 185 -30.58 0.30 56.30
CA ILE A 185 -30.84 1.60 56.96
C ILE A 185 -32.35 1.85 57.07
N MET A 186 -33.12 1.59 56.02
CA MET A 186 -34.57 1.79 56.02
C MET A 186 -35.29 0.86 56.99
N VAL A 187 -34.85 -0.41 57.10
CA VAL A 187 -35.36 -1.36 58.09
C VAL A 187 -35.10 -0.88 59.50
N GLU A 188 -33.88 -0.44 59.81
CA GLU A 188 -33.52 0.05 61.14
C GLU A 188 -34.30 1.32 61.51
N ILE A 189 -34.38 2.30 60.59
CA ILE A 189 -35.19 3.52 60.78
C ILE A 189 -36.64 3.17 61.10
N SER A 190 -37.22 2.22 60.38
CA SER A 190 -38.60 1.78 60.58
C SER A 190 -38.78 1.07 61.92
N GLY A 191 -37.81 0.25 62.34
CA GLY A 191 -37.78 -0.40 63.64
C GLY A 191 -37.74 0.60 64.79
N GLN A 192 -36.89 1.63 64.69
CA GLN A 192 -36.78 2.69 65.68
C GLN A 192 -38.09 3.50 65.81
N ARG A 193 -38.73 3.85 64.68
CA ARG A 193 -40.04 4.52 64.67
C ARG A 193 -41.13 3.68 65.33
N SER A 194 -41.13 2.37 65.08
CA SER A 194 -42.09 1.43 65.68
C SER A 194 -41.92 1.33 67.21
N ARG A 195 -40.72 1.60 67.71
CA ARG A 195 -40.41 1.71 69.15
C ARG A 195 -40.75 3.09 69.74
N GLY A 196 -41.37 3.98 68.96
CA GLY A 196 -41.72 5.34 69.37
C GLY A 196 -40.54 6.32 69.42
N ILE A 197 -39.38 5.93 68.89
CA ILE A 197 -38.18 6.78 68.85
C ILE A 197 -38.28 7.71 67.63
N THR A 198 -38.20 9.02 67.88
CA THR A 198 -38.18 10.02 66.82
C THR A 198 -36.74 10.24 66.37
N ILE A 199 -36.46 9.97 65.09
CA ILE A 199 -35.15 10.23 64.48
C ILE A 199 -35.13 11.68 64.02
N ALA A 200 -34.26 12.50 64.64
CA ALA A 200 -34.05 13.88 64.25
C ALA A 200 -33.11 13.94 63.04
N ASN A 201 -33.53 14.64 61.97
CA ASN A 201 -32.66 14.92 60.83
C ASN A 201 -32.08 16.34 60.97
N ASN A 202 -30.91 16.43 61.59
CA ASN A 202 -30.25 17.71 61.85
C ASN A 202 -29.74 18.43 60.59
N LEU A 203 -29.87 17.82 59.39
CA LEU A 203 -29.51 18.46 58.11
C LEU A 203 -30.65 19.31 57.54
N ILE A 204 -31.90 19.10 57.95
CA ILE A 204 -33.04 19.93 57.51
C ILE A 204 -33.07 21.25 58.28
N ASP A 205 -32.57 21.27 59.52
CA ASP A 205 -32.54 22.47 60.37
C ASP A 205 -31.29 23.36 60.15
N MET A 206 -30.43 23.02 59.18
CA MET A 206 -29.24 23.79 58.78
C MET A 206 -29.44 24.65 57.52
N ILE A 207 -30.67 24.82 57.03
CA ILE A 207 -31.04 25.76 55.95
C ILE A 207 -31.83 26.93 56.53
#